data_AF-A0A397LK60-F1
#
_entry.id   AF-A0A397LK60-F1
#
_cell.length_a   1.000
_cell.length_b   1.000
_cell.length_c   1.000
_cell.angle_alpha   90.00
_cell.angle_beta   90.00
_cell.angle_gamma   90.00
#
_symmetry.space_group_name_H-M   'P 1'
#
loop_
_entity.id
_entity.type
_entity.pdbx_description
1 polymer ?
#
loop_
_entity_poly.entity_id
_entity_poly.type
_entity_poly.pdbx_seq_one_letter_code
_entity_poly.pdbx_strand_id
1 'polypeptide(L)'
;MPTVTITGGNTSTGQLTISPSATLQASRGSIVNWIVTASGITITNIHKYDSSIDIFSTDPHAVGGGNSNNWQGTISSSATVGSEETYYIDWTDASGGTHRFDPTIRVNQ
;
A
#
# COMPACT_ATOMS: atom_id res chain seq x y z
N MET A 1 -3.50 14.45 -1.48
CA MET A 1 -2.73 13.34 -0.89
C MET A 1 -3.18 12.07 -1.60
N PRO A 2 -2.28 11.30 -2.21
CA PRO A 2 -2.63 10.01 -2.79
C PRO A 2 -3.20 9.06 -1.72
N THR A 3 -4.33 8.44 -2.03
CA THR A 3 -5.02 7.50 -1.13
C THR A 3 -5.39 6.24 -1.88
N VAL A 4 -5.08 5.09 -1.27
CA VAL A 4 -5.53 3.76 -1.68
C VAL A 4 -6.55 3.30 -0.65
N THR A 5 -7.80 3.11 -1.06
CA THR A 5 -8.84 2.55 -0.18
C THR A 5 -8.95 1.05 -0.44
N ILE A 6 -8.78 0.24 0.59
CA ILE A 6 -8.89 -1.22 0.53
C ILE A 6 -10.29 -1.60 1.05
N THR A 7 -11.14 -2.07 0.14
CA THR A 7 -12.57 -2.32 0.40
C THR A 7 -12.94 -3.80 0.45
N GLY A 8 -12.01 -4.69 0.09
CA GLY A 8 -12.21 -6.14 0.16
C GLY A 8 -10.96 -6.90 -0.25
N GLY A 9 -11.05 -8.23 -0.26
CA GLY A 9 -9.96 -9.15 -0.60
C GLY A 9 -10.50 -10.49 -1.07
N ASN A 10 -9.85 -11.07 -2.06
CA ASN A 10 -10.17 -12.38 -2.61
C ASN A 10 -9.19 -13.41 -2.06
N THR A 11 -9.65 -14.24 -1.12
CA THR A 11 -8.82 -15.24 -0.43
C THR A 11 -8.38 -16.39 -1.34
N SER A 12 -9.02 -16.58 -2.49
CA SER A 12 -8.61 -17.59 -3.48
C SER A 12 -7.43 -17.13 -4.34
N THR A 13 -7.24 -15.81 -4.50
CA THR A 13 -6.19 -15.24 -5.36
C THR A 13 -5.19 -14.38 -4.62
N GLY A 14 -5.45 -14.03 -3.35
CA GLY A 14 -4.67 -13.07 -2.56
C GLY A 14 -4.89 -11.61 -2.95
N GLN A 15 -5.70 -11.31 -3.98
CA GLN A 15 -5.88 -9.95 -4.47
C GLN A 15 -6.71 -9.08 -3.52
N LEU A 16 -6.27 -7.85 -3.28
CA LEU A 16 -7.09 -6.83 -2.63
C LEU A 16 -7.96 -6.09 -3.65
N THR A 17 -9.18 -5.75 -3.24
CA THR A 17 -10.03 -4.80 -3.96
C THR A 17 -9.65 -3.39 -3.51
N ILE A 18 -9.09 -2.60 -4.42
CA ILE A 18 -8.57 -1.27 -4.13
C ILE A 18 -9.25 -0.18 -4.97
N SER A 19 -9.36 1.02 -4.39
CA SER A 19 -9.82 2.23 -5.06
C SER A 19 -8.83 3.38 -4.86
N PRO A 20 -8.30 4.00 -5.94
CA PRO A 20 -8.52 3.63 -7.34
C PRO A 20 -7.89 2.26 -7.69
N SER A 21 -8.45 1.57 -8.68
CA SER A 21 -7.95 0.26 -9.16
C SER A 21 -6.81 0.37 -10.18
N ALA A 22 -6.52 1.58 -10.66
CA ALA A 22 -5.37 1.87 -11.51
C ALA A 22 -4.08 2.01 -10.67
N THR A 23 -2.92 1.89 -11.32
CA THR A 23 -1.62 2.19 -10.71
C THR A 23 -1.69 3.53 -9.97
N LEU A 24 -1.38 3.50 -8.67
CA LEU A 24 -1.41 4.69 -7.85
C LEU A 24 -0.33 5.64 -8.35
N GLN A 25 -0.71 6.89 -8.58
CA GLN A 25 0.24 7.94 -8.90
C GLN A 25 0.40 8.87 -7.69
N ALA A 26 1.65 9.13 -7.33
CA ALA A 26 1.99 9.96 -6.18
C ALA A 26 3.08 10.98 -6.56
N SER A 27 2.96 12.19 -6.03
CA SER A 27 3.96 13.25 -6.25
C SER A 27 5.07 13.17 -5.20
N ARG A 28 6.24 13.71 -5.54
CA ARG A 28 7.39 13.83 -4.63
C ARG A 28 7.01 14.60 -3.36
N GLY A 29 7.46 14.10 -2.21
CA GLY A 29 7.15 14.67 -0.89
C GLY A 29 5.70 14.46 -0.42
N SER A 30 4.85 13.76 -1.19
CA SER A 30 3.48 13.50 -0.77
C SER A 30 3.38 12.29 0.15
N ILE A 31 2.42 12.36 1.08
CA ILE A 31 2.03 11.22 1.92
C ILE A 31 1.03 10.37 1.14
N VAL A 32 1.36 9.08 1.01
CA VAL A 32 0.45 8.02 0.55
C VAL A 32 -0.26 7.44 1.77
N ASN A 33 -1.58 7.32 1.69
CA ASN A 33 -2.39 6.68 2.72
C ASN A 33 -3.02 5.40 2.18
N TRP A 34 -2.90 4.30 2.91
CA TRP A 34 -3.68 3.08 2.69
C TRP A 34 -4.75 3.02 3.77
N ILE A 35 -6.01 3.14 3.34
CA ILE A 35 -7.16 3.19 4.23
C ILE A 35 -7.93 1.89 4.09
N VAL A 36 -7.97 1.10 5.16
CA VAL A 36 -8.69 -0.18 5.20
C VAL A 36 -10.10 0.06 5.71
N THR A 37 -11.09 -0.08 4.83
CA THR A 37 -12.51 0.01 5.18
C THR A 37 -13.20 -1.35 5.15
N ALA A 38 -12.52 -2.37 4.63
CA ALA A 38 -13.02 -3.74 4.59
C ALA A 38 -13.10 -4.34 6.00
N SER A 39 -14.24 -4.96 6.32
CA SER A 39 -14.33 -5.80 7.51
C SER A 39 -13.59 -7.12 7.31
N GLY A 40 -12.95 -7.64 8.37
CA GLY A 40 -12.28 -8.94 8.31
C GLY A 40 -10.97 -8.97 7.53
N ILE A 41 -10.42 -7.81 7.15
CA ILE A 41 -9.08 -7.69 6.55
C ILE A 41 -8.18 -6.90 7.50
N THR A 42 -7.00 -7.44 7.75
CA THR A 42 -5.94 -6.75 8.49
C THR A 42 -4.68 -6.75 7.65
N ILE A 43 -4.11 -5.57 7.39
CA ILE A 43 -2.79 -5.46 6.77
C ILE A 43 -1.76 -5.71 7.85
N THR A 44 -0.86 -6.65 7.59
CA THR A 44 0.24 -6.99 8.51
C THR A 44 1.56 -6.41 8.05
N ASN A 45 1.74 -6.15 6.76
CA ASN A 45 2.95 -5.56 6.22
C ASN A 45 2.68 -4.83 4.89
N ILE A 46 3.40 -3.73 4.65
CA ILE A 46 3.52 -3.10 3.33
C ILE A 46 5.00 -2.84 3.11
N HIS A 47 5.59 -3.49 2.11
CA HIS A 47 7.03 -3.41 1.90
C HIS A 47 7.41 -3.58 0.42
N LYS A 48 8.49 -2.93 0.01
CA LYS A 48 9.02 -3.06 -1.35
C LYS A 48 9.63 -4.43 -1.60
N TYR A 49 9.73 -4.82 -2.86
CA TYR A 49 10.62 -5.91 -3.24
C TYR A 49 12.07 -5.44 -3.26
N ASP A 50 13.02 -6.31 -2.88
CA ASP A 50 14.47 -5.99 -2.87
C ASP A 50 14.99 -5.54 -4.25
N SER A 51 14.40 -6.07 -5.32
CA SER A 51 14.73 -5.72 -6.71
C SER A 51 14.07 -4.43 -7.19
N SER A 52 13.18 -3.83 -6.39
CA SER A 52 12.47 -2.61 -6.75
C SER A 52 13.24 -1.36 -6.34
N ILE A 53 13.03 -0.29 -7.09
CA ILE A 53 13.53 1.03 -6.72
C ILE A 53 12.81 1.51 -5.47
N ASP A 54 13.57 2.07 -4.54
CA ASP A 54 13.00 2.69 -3.34
C ASP A 54 12.57 4.13 -3.65
N ILE A 55 11.26 4.38 -3.63
CA ILE A 55 10.71 5.72 -3.86
C ILE A 55 10.31 6.43 -2.57
N PHE A 56 10.39 5.77 -1.41
CA PHE A 56 9.96 6.31 -0.13
C PHE A 56 11.11 6.97 0.62
N SER A 57 10.80 8.08 1.30
CA SER A 57 11.66 8.68 2.34
C SER A 57 11.26 8.22 3.73
N THR A 58 10.03 7.72 3.86
CA THR A 58 9.53 7.03 5.04
C THR A 58 8.70 5.88 4.52
N ASP A 59 9.18 4.67 4.77
CA ASP A 59 8.50 3.45 4.37
C ASP A 59 7.07 3.41 4.92
N PRO A 60 6.17 2.70 4.22
CA PRO A 60 4.85 2.40 4.74
C PRO A 60 4.91 1.84 6.17
N HIS A 61 4.18 2.47 7.08
CA HIS A 61 4.04 2.04 8.47
C HIS A 61 2.59 2.17 8.92
N ALA A 62 2.20 1.33 9.88
CA ALA A 62 0.87 1.38 10.47
C ALA A 62 0.65 2.72 11.19
N VAL A 63 -0.54 3.29 11.04
CA VAL A 63 -0.94 4.56 11.66
C VAL A 63 -2.21 4.42 12.47
N GLY A 64 -2.20 5.09 13.61
CA GLY A 64 -3.28 5.06 14.60
C GLY A 64 -2.98 4.09 15.74
N GLY A 65 -3.36 4.48 16.96
CA GLY A 65 -3.37 3.57 18.10
C GLY A 65 -4.63 2.69 18.08
N GLY A 66 -4.57 1.50 18.67
CA GLY A 66 -5.70 0.57 18.77
C GLY A 66 -5.89 -0.31 17.53
N ASN A 67 -7.14 -0.56 17.12
CA ASN A 67 -7.52 -1.46 16.02
C ASN A 67 -7.44 -0.80 14.62
N SER A 68 -6.62 0.24 14.44
CA SER A 68 -6.46 0.89 13.13
C SER A 68 -5.61 0.01 12.23
N ASN A 69 -6.17 -0.37 11.08
CA ASN A 69 -5.47 -1.11 10.03
C ASN A 69 -4.94 -0.19 8.92
N ASN A 70 -4.91 1.13 9.16
CA ASN A 70 -4.46 2.11 8.18
C ASN A 70 -2.94 2.20 8.19
N TRP A 71 -2.38 2.51 7.02
CA TRP A 71 -0.94 2.69 6.84
C TRP A 71 -0.65 4.00 6.13
N GLN A 72 0.52 4.56 6.37
CA GLN A 72 1.01 5.72 5.62
C GLN A 72 2.48 5.57 5.26
N GLY A 73 2.90 6.24 4.19
CA GLY A 73 4.28 6.33 3.74
C GLY A 73 4.51 7.67 3.05
N THR A 74 5.74 8.14 2.97
CA THR A 74 6.07 9.45 2.36
C THR A 74 6.97 9.26 1.16
N ILE A 75 6.52 9.65 -0.04
CA ILE A 75 7.34 9.63 -1.25
C ILE A 75 8.50 10.60 -1.07
N SER A 76 9.72 10.15 -1.39
CA SER A 76 10.90 10.99 -1.29
C SER A 76 10.79 12.22 -2.20
N SER A 77 11.17 13.38 -1.67
CA SER A 77 11.24 14.62 -2.46
C SER A 77 12.28 14.55 -3.58
N SER A 78 13.24 13.61 -3.48
CA SER A 78 14.28 13.36 -4.48
C SER A 78 14.01 12.14 -5.36
N ALA A 79 12.85 11.48 -5.23
CA ALA A 79 12.52 10.34 -6.08
C ALA A 79 12.53 10.73 -7.57
N THR A 80 12.97 9.83 -8.44
CA THR A 80 13.01 10.09 -9.88
C THR A 80 11.60 10.13 -10.46
N VAL A 81 11.23 11.22 -11.13
CA VAL A 81 9.91 11.31 -11.80
C VAL A 81 9.80 10.21 -12.86
N GLY A 82 8.67 9.51 -12.86
CA GLY A 82 8.42 8.37 -13.74
C GLY A 82 8.95 7.04 -13.23
N SER A 83 9.68 7.00 -12.10
CA SER A 83 10.02 5.74 -11.44
C SER A 83 8.78 5.04 -10.89
N GLU A 84 8.86 3.72 -10.84
CA GLU A 84 7.81 2.85 -10.34
C GLU A 84 8.37 1.90 -9.29
N GLU A 85 7.75 1.88 -8.11
CA GLU A 85 8.04 0.88 -7.09
C GLU A 85 6.96 -0.20 -7.12
N THR A 86 7.40 -1.45 -7.27
CA THR A 86 6.60 -2.64 -7.03
C THR A 86 6.80 -3.06 -5.58
N TYR A 87 5.70 -3.16 -4.86
CA TYR A 87 5.68 -3.49 -3.45
C TYR A 87 4.61 -4.55 -3.21
N TYR A 88 4.64 -5.15 -2.03
CA TYR A 88 3.64 -6.12 -1.62
C TYR A 88 2.93 -5.64 -0.35
N ILE A 89 1.67 -6.05 -0.26
CA ILE A 89 0.83 -5.89 0.91
C ILE A 89 0.51 -7.29 1.42
N ASP A 90 1.06 -7.64 2.58
CA ASP A 90 0.66 -8.85 3.30
C ASP A 90 -0.58 -8.53 4.13
N TRP A 91 -1.59 -9.40 4.05
CA TRP A 91 -2.84 -9.23 4.77
C TRP A 91 -3.40 -10.56 5.27
N THR A 92 -4.18 -10.49 6.34
CA THR A 92 -4.90 -11.64 6.89
C THR A 92 -6.40 -11.49 6.75
N ASP A 93 -7.08 -12.59 6.43
CA ASP A 93 -8.53 -12.67 6.43
C ASP A 93 -9.10 -12.95 7.84
N ALA A 94 -10.43 -12.90 7.97
CA ALA A 94 -11.12 -13.11 9.24
C ALA A 94 -10.96 -14.52 9.83
N SER A 95 -10.52 -15.49 9.03
CA SER A 95 -10.19 -16.86 9.47
C SER A 95 -8.72 -17.03 9.84
N GLY A 96 -7.91 -15.97 9.73
CA GLY A 96 -6.47 -15.99 10.00
C GLY A 96 -5.63 -16.47 8.81
N GLY A 97 -6.23 -16.67 7.63
CA GLY A 97 -5.49 -16.99 6.41
C GLY A 97 -4.62 -15.83 5.97
N THR A 98 -3.36 -16.10 5.62
CA THR A 98 -2.38 -15.10 5.17
C THR A 98 -2.32 -15.02 3.66
N HIS A 99 -2.30 -13.80 3.12
CA HIS A 99 -2.37 -13.52 1.69
C HIS A 99 -1.39 -12.40 1.31
N ARG A 100 -1.05 -12.31 0.02
CA ARG A 100 -0.19 -11.27 -0.54
C ARG A 100 -0.82 -10.64 -1.78
N PHE A 101 -0.74 -9.33 -1.87
CA PHE A 101 -1.15 -8.53 -3.02
C PHE A 101 0.00 -7.65 -3.50
N ASP A 102 0.25 -7.59 -4.82
CA ASP A 102 1.43 -6.96 -5.41
C ASP A 102 1.09 -5.73 -6.28
N PRO A 103 0.77 -4.58 -5.67
CA PRO A 103 0.53 -3.33 -6.39
C PRO A 103 1.82 -2.61 -6.83
N THR A 104 1.63 -1.57 -7.64
CA THR A 104 2.70 -0.64 -8.07
C THR A 104 2.31 0.80 -7.76
N ILE A 105 3.28 1.63 -7.38
CA ILE A 105 3.15 3.09 -7.28
C ILE A 105 4.10 3.75 -8.28
N ARG A 106 3.61 4.77 -8.99
CA ARG A 106 4.40 5.60 -9.92
C ARG A 106 4.57 7.02 -9.40
N VAL A 107 5.78 7.55 -9.48
CA VAL A 107 6.08 8.96 -9.17
C VAL A 107 5.69 9.86 -10.35
N ASN A 108 4.76 10.81 -10.16
CA ASN A 108 4.18 11.57 -11.28
C ASN A 108 4.49 13.07 -11.33
N GLN A 109 5.14 13.66 -10.31
CA GLN A 109 5.65 15.04 -10.34
C GLN A 109 6.56 15.35 -9.16
#